data_AF-A0A2Z3JBN5-F1
#
_entry.id   AF-A0A2Z3JBN5-F1
#
_cell.length_a   1.000
_cell.length_b   1.000
_cell.length_c   1.000
_cell.angle_alpha   90.00
_cell.angle_beta   90.00
_cell.angle_gamma   90.00
#
_symmetry.space_group_name_H-M   'P 1'
#
loop_
_entity.id
_entity.type
_entity.pdbx_description
1 polymer ?
#
loop_
_entity_poly.entity_id
_entity_poly.type
_entity_poly.pdbx_seq_one_letter_code
_entity_poly.pdbx_strand_id
1 'polypeptide(L)'
;MMTGAAKPKAVPLQDDYSADELRERARRTHDAKQARRLLALAGSREGWRRNEAACLRAMDAQALRRWAIAFNAEGPDGLINTPPPGRPSKLSPAQKQEIAQLVDAGPDPEQDGVVRWRCVDLKPIIRDARALISPKIQPAVFSRNWALPMSAPERGTRARTVKRSTFSKNQTLPEQVAAIADTRSPSTPIAL
;
A
#
# COMPACT_ATOMS: atom_id res chain seq x y z
N MET A 1 33.85 -3.46 7.53
CA MET A 1 33.21 -2.13 7.41
C MET A 1 31.70 -2.34 7.23
N MET A 2 30.94 -2.47 8.32
CA MET A 2 29.47 -2.51 8.25
C MET A 2 28.98 -1.06 8.23
N THR A 3 28.43 -0.62 7.10
CA THR A 3 27.78 0.68 6.98
C THR A 3 26.64 0.77 8.00
N GLY A 4 26.81 1.61 9.01
CA GLY A 4 25.73 1.99 9.91
C GLY A 4 24.64 2.66 9.07
N ALA A 5 23.49 2.00 8.93
CA ALA A 5 22.34 2.58 8.25
C ALA A 5 21.98 3.91 8.93
N ALA A 6 22.06 5.01 8.18
CA ALA A 6 21.70 6.33 8.67
C ALA A 6 20.27 6.30 9.25
N LYS A 7 20.12 6.74 10.51
CA LYS A 7 18.83 6.80 11.18
C LYS A 7 17.89 7.68 10.34
N PRO A 8 16.69 7.21 9.96
CA PRO A 8 15.81 7.96 9.08
C PRO A 8 15.46 9.31 9.71
N LYS A 9 15.60 10.38 8.91
CA LYS A 9 15.31 11.74 9.35
C LYS A 9 13.88 11.81 9.90
N ALA A 10 13.83 12.50 11.03
CA ALA A 10 12.68 12.93 11.77
C ALA A 10 11.68 13.66 10.82
N VAL A 11 10.38 13.32 10.89
CA VAL A 11 9.34 13.89 10.00
C VAL A 11 8.41 14.73 10.86
N PRO A 12 8.44 16.07 10.76
CA PRO A 12 7.53 16.93 11.51
C PRO A 12 6.11 16.73 10.98
N LEU A 13 5.13 16.68 11.87
CA LEU A 13 3.72 16.68 11.49
C LEU A 13 3.28 18.13 11.24
N GLN A 14 2.44 18.37 10.24
CA GLN A 14 1.92 19.70 9.89
C GLN A 14 0.95 20.25 10.96
N ASP A 15 1.18 21.48 11.42
CA ASP A 15 0.56 22.09 12.63
C ASP A 15 -0.92 22.49 12.48
N ASP A 16 -1.50 22.30 11.30
CA ASP A 16 -2.89 22.66 11.01
C ASP A 16 -3.93 21.80 11.76
N TYR A 17 -3.49 20.75 12.46
CA TYR A 17 -4.37 19.83 13.19
C TYR A 17 -3.88 19.61 14.63
N SER A 18 -4.77 19.96 15.56
CA SER A 18 -4.62 19.63 16.99
C SER A 18 -4.85 18.14 17.25
N ALA A 19 -4.32 17.63 18.38
CA ALA A 19 -4.55 16.25 18.80
C ALA A 19 -6.05 15.92 18.95
N ASP A 20 -6.85 16.89 19.40
CA ASP A 20 -8.29 16.70 19.63
C ASP A 20 -9.09 16.67 18.32
N GLU A 21 -8.72 17.48 17.33
CA GLU A 21 -9.31 17.38 15.99
C GLU A 21 -9.01 16.04 15.32
N LEU A 22 -7.80 15.50 15.52
CA LEU A 22 -7.45 14.18 15.02
C LEU A 22 -8.28 13.07 15.69
N ARG A 23 -8.55 13.19 16.99
CA ARG A 23 -9.45 12.26 17.71
C ARG A 23 -10.88 12.38 17.26
N GLU A 24 -11.37 13.61 17.05
CA GLU A 24 -12.72 13.83 16.58
C GLU A 24 -12.93 13.26 15.18
N ARG A 25 -11.96 13.46 14.28
CA ARG A 25 -11.96 12.81 12.96
C ARG A 25 -11.89 11.29 13.06
N ALA A 26 -11.10 10.76 13.99
CA ALA A 26 -11.03 9.31 14.22
C ALA A 26 -12.36 8.72 14.72
N ARG A 27 -13.17 9.49 15.47
CA ARG A 27 -14.52 9.09 15.89
C ARG A 27 -15.52 9.10 14.73
N ARG A 28 -15.36 10.04 13.79
CA ARG A 28 -16.28 10.23 12.66
C ARG A 28 -16.00 9.31 11.48
N THR A 29 -14.78 8.79 11.34
CA THR A 29 -14.45 7.91 10.21
C THR A 29 -15.04 6.51 10.35
N HIS A 30 -15.52 5.97 9.23
CA HIS A 30 -15.96 4.60 9.11
C HIS A 30 -14.79 3.63 8.80
N ASP A 31 -13.63 4.12 8.38
CA ASP A 31 -12.45 3.27 8.12
C ASP A 31 -11.63 3.05 9.42
N ALA A 32 -11.72 1.84 9.97
CA ALA A 32 -10.97 1.44 11.17
C ALA A 32 -9.43 1.54 11.02
N LYS A 33 -8.88 1.49 9.80
CA LYS A 33 -7.44 1.72 9.57
C LYS A 33 -7.13 3.21 9.64
N GLN A 34 -7.98 4.05 9.05
CA GLN A 34 -7.84 5.51 9.12
C GLN A 34 -7.95 5.99 10.58
N ALA A 35 -8.93 5.49 11.34
CA ALA A 35 -9.10 5.81 12.76
C ALA A 35 -7.82 5.51 13.59
N ARG A 36 -7.24 4.32 13.42
CA ARG A 36 -5.99 3.96 14.11
C ARG A 36 -4.81 4.86 13.75
N ARG A 37 -4.69 5.25 12.48
CA ARG A 37 -3.63 6.15 11.99
C ARG A 37 -3.80 7.55 12.59
N LEU A 38 -5.00 8.09 12.56
CA LEU A 38 -5.33 9.39 13.17
C LEU A 38 -5.02 9.41 14.67
N LEU A 39 -5.39 8.36 15.40
CA LEU A 39 -5.10 8.26 16.84
C LEU A 39 -3.60 8.11 17.16
N ALA A 40 -2.81 7.52 16.25
CA ALA A 40 -1.36 7.45 16.42
C ALA A 40 -0.69 8.81 16.18
N LEU A 41 -1.20 9.58 15.20
CA LEU A 41 -0.77 10.95 14.96
C LEU A 41 -1.16 11.88 16.12
N ALA A 42 -2.36 11.70 16.71
CA ALA A 42 -2.77 12.43 17.90
C ALA A 42 -1.83 12.18 19.10
N GLY A 43 -1.43 10.93 19.35
CA GLY A 43 -0.44 10.63 20.39
C GLY A 43 0.92 11.27 20.11
N SER A 44 1.34 11.33 18.84
CA SER A 44 2.58 12.00 18.45
C SER A 44 2.51 13.52 18.70
N ARG A 45 1.33 14.14 18.51
CA ARG A 45 1.06 15.54 18.85
C ARG A 45 1.16 15.82 20.35
N GLU A 46 0.81 14.84 21.17
CA GLU A 46 0.88 14.92 22.63
C GLU A 46 2.28 14.63 23.17
N GLY A 47 3.29 14.55 22.29
CA GLY A 47 4.68 14.34 22.67
C GLY A 47 5.04 12.88 22.98
N TRP A 48 4.18 11.92 22.64
CA TRP A 48 4.53 10.52 22.80
C TRP A 48 5.69 10.14 21.90
N ARG A 49 6.53 9.21 22.35
CA ARG A 49 7.59 8.71 21.48
C ARG A 49 6.95 8.02 20.28
N ARG A 50 7.54 8.20 19.09
CA ARG A 50 7.04 7.60 17.84
C ARG A 50 6.74 6.10 17.95
N ASN A 51 7.60 5.36 18.66
CA ASN A 51 7.41 3.92 18.89
C ASN A 51 6.21 3.62 19.80
N GLU A 52 5.98 4.43 20.83
CA GLU A 52 4.86 4.27 21.76
C GLU A 52 3.52 4.57 21.07
N ALA A 53 3.45 5.69 20.34
CA ALA A 53 2.29 6.07 19.56
C ALA A 53 1.91 5.03 18.49
N ALA A 54 2.93 4.47 17.81
CA ALA A 54 2.74 3.41 16.83
C ALA A 54 2.27 2.09 17.50
N CYS A 55 2.93 1.69 18.57
CA CYS A 55 2.65 0.44 19.30
C CYS A 55 1.21 0.43 19.84
N LEU A 56 0.75 1.53 20.47
CA LEU A 56 -0.62 1.60 21.01
C LEU A 56 -1.68 1.38 19.92
N ARG A 57 -1.39 1.76 18.67
CA ARG A 57 -2.31 1.61 17.54
C ARG A 57 -1.99 0.41 16.64
N ALA A 58 -1.21 -0.55 17.17
CA ALA A 58 -0.84 -1.80 16.52
C ALA A 58 -0.18 -1.59 15.14
N MET A 59 0.71 -0.60 15.03
CA MET A 59 1.53 -0.37 13.84
C MET A 59 3.00 -0.21 14.21
N ASP A 60 3.87 -0.41 13.22
CA ASP A 60 5.30 -0.17 13.36
C ASP A 60 5.64 1.32 13.22
N ALA A 61 6.74 1.76 13.84
CA ALA A 61 7.18 3.16 13.80
C ALA A 61 7.51 3.66 12.39
N GLN A 62 7.98 2.79 11.48
CA GLN A 62 8.19 3.12 10.08
C GLN A 62 6.86 3.26 9.33
N ALA A 63 5.82 2.50 9.72
CA ALA A 63 4.48 2.70 9.18
C ALA A 63 3.93 4.06 9.62
N LEU A 64 4.05 4.42 10.90
CA LEU A 64 3.64 5.73 11.41
C LEU A 64 4.36 6.88 10.68
N ARG A 65 5.68 6.75 10.43
CA ARG A 65 6.44 7.72 9.62
C ARG A 65 5.88 7.88 8.21
N ARG A 66 5.56 6.77 7.51
CA ARG A 66 4.96 6.83 6.18
C ARG A 66 3.59 7.52 6.21
N TRP A 67 2.80 7.27 7.24
CA TRP A 67 1.49 7.92 7.39
C TRP A 67 1.60 9.40 7.74
N ALA A 68 2.60 9.82 8.51
CA ALA A 68 2.87 11.24 8.74
C ALA A 68 3.22 11.96 7.43
N ILE A 69 4.02 11.34 6.55
CA ILE A 69 4.33 11.89 5.23
C ILE A 69 3.07 12.00 4.36
N ALA A 70 2.24 10.95 4.31
CA ALA A 70 0.99 10.97 3.55
C ALA A 70 0.01 12.01 4.10
N PHE A 71 -0.07 12.13 5.43
CA PHE A 71 -0.89 13.13 6.11
C PHE A 71 -0.44 14.56 5.81
N ASN A 72 0.86 14.83 5.76
CA ASN A 72 1.37 16.15 5.40
C ASN A 72 1.15 16.49 3.91
N ALA A 73 0.97 15.49 3.04
CA ALA A 73 0.76 15.71 1.61
C ALA A 73 -0.72 15.88 1.26
N GLU A 74 -1.60 15.07 1.84
CA GLU A 74 -3.01 14.93 1.44
C GLU A 74 -3.98 15.11 2.63
N GLY A 75 -3.47 15.43 3.82
CA GLY A 75 -4.27 15.57 5.03
C GLY A 75 -4.87 14.25 5.53
N PRO A 76 -6.05 14.29 6.18
CA PRO A 76 -6.74 13.11 6.66
C PRO A 76 -7.10 12.09 5.57
N ASP A 77 -7.31 12.54 4.33
CA ASP A 77 -7.72 11.69 3.21
C ASP A 77 -6.57 10.80 2.73
N GLY A 78 -5.32 11.28 2.83
CA GLY A 78 -4.11 10.48 2.57
C GLY A 78 -3.89 9.33 3.56
N LEU A 79 -4.70 9.25 4.62
CA LEU A 79 -4.69 8.13 5.56
C LEU A 79 -5.65 7.00 5.16
N ILE A 80 -6.40 7.15 4.08
CA ILE A 80 -7.24 6.09 3.49
C ILE A 80 -6.38 5.26 2.54
N ASN A 81 -6.60 3.95 2.47
CA ASN A 81 -5.87 3.14 1.49
C ASN A 81 -6.48 3.35 0.10
N THR A 82 -5.80 4.11 -0.73
CA THR A 82 -6.12 4.15 -2.16
C THR A 82 -5.54 2.91 -2.83
N PRO A 83 -6.35 2.09 -3.53
CA PRO A 83 -5.83 1.02 -4.35
C PRO A 83 -4.76 1.57 -5.30
N PRO A 84 -3.59 0.92 -5.44
CA PRO A 84 -2.58 1.42 -6.35
C PRO A 84 -3.17 1.48 -7.77
N PRO A 85 -2.79 2.46 -8.59
CA PRO A 85 -3.15 2.46 -10.00
C PRO A 85 -2.66 1.13 -10.57
N GLY A 86 -3.59 0.34 -11.11
CA GLY A 86 -3.28 -0.98 -11.66
C GLY A 86 -2.20 -0.89 -12.75
N ARG A 87 -1.71 -2.06 -13.22
CA ARG A 87 -0.76 -2.10 -14.32
C ARG A 87 -1.30 -1.26 -15.49
N PRO A 88 -0.51 -0.31 -16.05
CA PRO A 88 -0.97 0.49 -17.18
C PRO A 88 -1.36 -0.44 -18.34
N SER A 89 -2.43 -0.06 -19.05
CA SER A 89 -2.91 -0.78 -20.22
C SER A 89 -1.77 -0.98 -21.22
N LYS A 90 -1.67 -2.19 -21.78
CA LYS A 90 -0.69 -2.48 -22.83
C LYS A 90 -1.01 -1.83 -24.18
N LEU A 91 -2.24 -1.32 -24.33
CA LEU A 91 -2.72 -0.60 -25.50
C LEU A 91 -2.97 0.86 -25.13
N SER A 92 -2.54 1.77 -26.01
CA SER A 92 -2.84 3.19 -25.91
C SER A 92 -4.34 3.44 -26.13
N PRO A 93 -4.89 4.59 -25.69
CA PRO A 93 -6.28 4.95 -25.95
C PRO A 93 -6.64 4.93 -27.44
N ALA A 94 -5.75 5.44 -28.30
CA ALA A 94 -5.94 5.43 -29.75
C ALA A 94 -6.01 4.00 -30.32
N GLN A 95 -5.11 3.10 -29.89
CA GLN A 95 -5.14 1.69 -30.31
C GLN A 95 -6.41 0.98 -29.85
N LYS A 96 -6.90 1.28 -28.64
CA LYS A 96 -8.18 0.73 -28.17
C LYS A 96 -9.34 1.19 -29.04
N GLN A 97 -9.32 2.45 -29.48
CA GLN A 97 -10.36 3.00 -30.33
C GLN A 97 -10.33 2.40 -31.73
N GLU A 98 -9.15 2.20 -32.30
CA GLU A 98 -8.95 1.50 -33.58
C GLU A 98 -9.44 0.05 -33.51
N ILE A 99 -9.08 -0.68 -32.45
CA ILE A 99 -9.57 -2.05 -32.23
C ILE A 99 -11.09 -2.07 -32.02
N ALA A 100 -11.65 -1.08 -31.31
CA ALA A 100 -13.10 -0.97 -31.14
C ALA A 100 -13.81 -0.76 -32.49
N GLN A 101 -13.30 0.13 -33.33
CA GLN A 101 -13.83 0.36 -34.68
C GLN A 101 -13.77 -0.90 -35.56
N LEU A 102 -12.66 -1.66 -35.48
CA LEU A 102 -12.54 -2.94 -36.19
C LEU A 102 -13.53 -3.99 -35.69
N VAL A 103 -13.76 -4.06 -34.37
CA VAL A 103 -14.74 -4.97 -33.80
C VAL A 103 -16.16 -4.57 -34.19
N ASP A 104 -16.46 -3.27 -34.20
CA ASP A 104 -17.77 -2.72 -34.56
C ASP A 104 -18.07 -2.84 -36.06
N ALA A 105 -17.05 -2.68 -36.92
CA ALA A 105 -17.17 -2.89 -38.36
C ALA A 105 -17.46 -4.36 -38.73
N GLY A 106 -17.08 -5.29 -37.85
CA GLY A 106 -17.20 -6.72 -38.08
C GLY A 106 -16.11 -7.26 -39.01
N PRO A 107 -15.93 -8.60 -39.05
CA PRO A 107 -14.95 -9.22 -39.93
C PRO A 107 -15.45 -9.25 -41.37
N ASP A 108 -14.53 -9.12 -42.33
CA ASP A 108 -14.79 -9.39 -43.73
C ASP A 108 -14.62 -10.90 -43.98
N PRO A 109 -15.69 -11.65 -44.33
CA PRO A 109 -15.59 -13.10 -44.52
C PRO A 109 -14.60 -13.51 -45.61
N GLU A 110 -14.37 -12.67 -46.63
CA GLU A 110 -13.47 -12.98 -47.74
C GLU A 110 -12.00 -12.75 -47.37
N GLN A 111 -11.71 -11.73 -46.55
CA GLN A 111 -10.33 -11.40 -46.15
C GLN A 111 -9.91 -12.05 -44.82
N ASP A 112 -10.80 -12.06 -43.83
CA ASP A 112 -10.51 -12.52 -42.47
C ASP A 112 -10.89 -14.00 -42.26
N GLY A 113 -11.69 -14.59 -43.16
CA GLY A 113 -12.10 -15.99 -43.10
C GLY A 113 -12.97 -16.35 -41.90
N VAL A 114 -13.51 -15.36 -41.19
CA VAL A 114 -14.38 -15.53 -40.02
C VAL A 114 -15.65 -14.70 -40.17
N VAL A 115 -16.79 -15.27 -39.79
CA VAL A 115 -18.10 -14.59 -39.83
C VAL A 115 -18.33 -13.73 -38.58
N ARG A 116 -17.63 -14.03 -37.48
CA ARG A 116 -17.72 -13.30 -36.22
C ARG A 116 -16.34 -13.23 -35.57
N TRP A 117 -15.95 -12.05 -35.10
CA TRP A 117 -14.78 -11.90 -34.25
C TRP A 117 -14.89 -12.74 -32.98
N ARG A 118 -13.92 -13.63 -32.77
CA ARG A 118 -13.67 -14.27 -31.46
C ARG A 118 -12.38 -13.70 -30.88
N CYS A 119 -12.20 -13.83 -29.58
CA CYS A 119 -10.97 -13.39 -28.92
C CYS A 119 -9.71 -14.07 -29.48
N VAL A 120 -9.83 -15.25 -30.08
CA VAL A 120 -8.70 -15.94 -30.74
C VAL A 120 -8.29 -15.25 -32.05
N ASP A 121 -9.26 -14.68 -32.77
CA ASP A 121 -9.06 -14.01 -34.05
C ASP A 121 -8.51 -12.58 -33.84
N LEU A 122 -8.92 -11.90 -32.76
CA LEU A 122 -8.42 -10.56 -32.42
C LEU A 122 -7.01 -10.56 -31.79
N LYS A 123 -6.56 -11.67 -31.20
CA LYS A 123 -5.22 -11.79 -30.59
C LYS A 123 -4.07 -11.44 -31.54
N PRO A 124 -4.00 -11.96 -32.78
CA PRO A 124 -2.97 -11.56 -33.75
C PRO A 124 -3.05 -10.06 -34.07
N ILE A 125 -4.24 -9.54 -34.39
CA ILE A 125 -4.47 -8.12 -34.72
C ILE A 125 -3.98 -7.21 -33.58
N ILE A 126 -4.36 -7.52 -32.34
CA ILE A 126 -3.94 -6.77 -31.13
C ILE A 126 -2.43 -6.87 -30.89
N ARG A 127 -1.81 -8.02 -31.19
CA ARG A 127 -0.36 -8.21 -31.06
C ARG A 127 0.40 -7.35 -32.08
N ASP A 128 -0.10 -7.28 -33.31
CA ASP A 128 0.54 -6.53 -34.39
C ASP A 128 0.37 -5.02 -34.17
N ALA A 129 -0.82 -4.58 -33.77
CA ALA A 129 -1.08 -3.21 -33.32
C ALA A 129 -0.16 -2.80 -32.15
N ARG A 130 0.17 -3.74 -31.26
CA ARG A 130 1.08 -3.52 -30.14
C ARG A 130 2.57 -3.57 -30.53
N ALA A 131 2.94 -4.23 -31.62
CA ALA A 131 4.33 -4.37 -32.06
C ALA A 131 4.90 -3.06 -32.64
N LEU A 132 4.05 -2.16 -33.12
CA LEU A 132 4.44 -0.92 -33.79
C LEU A 132 5.10 0.15 -32.88
N ILE A 133 5.12 0.00 -31.54
CA ILE A 133 5.65 1.04 -30.61
C ILE A 133 6.55 0.47 -29.49
N SER A 134 7.10 -0.75 -29.63
CA SER A 134 8.08 -1.25 -28.63
C SER A 134 9.22 -2.05 -29.23
N PRO A 135 10.38 -1.42 -29.56
CA PRO A 135 11.58 -2.13 -29.96
C PRO A 135 12.26 -2.90 -28.81
N LYS A 136 11.73 -2.90 -27.57
CA LYS A 136 12.39 -3.48 -26.39
C LYS A 136 11.84 -4.82 -25.87
N ILE A 137 10.86 -5.44 -26.52
CA ILE A 137 10.37 -6.77 -26.08
C ILE A 137 10.63 -7.78 -27.19
N GLN A 138 11.84 -8.36 -27.19
CA GLN A 138 12.10 -9.52 -28.04
C GLN A 138 11.23 -10.71 -27.61
N PRO A 139 10.64 -11.46 -28.56
CA PRO A 139 9.85 -12.66 -28.27
C PRO A 139 10.71 -13.90 -27.91
N ALA A 140 12.04 -13.77 -27.89
CA ALA A 140 12.97 -14.89 -27.68
C ALA A 140 13.03 -15.44 -26.24
N VAL A 141 12.40 -14.80 -25.24
CA VAL A 141 12.44 -15.27 -23.83
C VAL A 141 11.19 -16.07 -23.43
N PHE A 142 10.16 -16.17 -24.28
CA PHE A 142 8.90 -16.82 -23.90
C PHE A 142 8.75 -18.30 -24.35
N SER A 143 9.79 -18.87 -24.94
CA SER A 143 9.79 -20.25 -25.45
C SER A 143 10.94 -21.06 -24.84
N ARG A 144 10.76 -21.55 -23.60
CA ARG A 144 11.37 -22.82 -23.15
C ARG A 144 10.98 -23.37 -21.77
N ASN A 145 10.14 -22.72 -20.97
CA ASN A 145 9.90 -23.21 -19.59
C ASN A 145 8.44 -23.35 -19.13
N TRP A 146 7.48 -23.43 -20.05
CA TRP A 146 6.08 -23.68 -19.67
C TRP A 146 5.70 -25.17 -19.63
N ALA A 147 6.65 -26.08 -19.85
CA ALA A 147 6.48 -27.54 -19.80
C ALA A 147 7.14 -28.19 -18.56
N LEU A 148 6.99 -27.56 -17.39
CA LEU A 148 7.18 -28.25 -16.10
C LEU A 148 5.85 -28.18 -15.34
N PRO A 149 5.36 -29.29 -14.75
CA PRO A 149 4.20 -29.25 -13.89
C PRO A 149 4.49 -28.32 -12.71
N MET A 150 3.61 -27.34 -12.47
CA MET A 150 3.60 -26.55 -11.25
C MET A 150 3.31 -27.46 -10.05
N SER A 151 4.34 -28.11 -9.50
CA SER A 151 4.35 -28.33 -8.06
C SER A 151 4.53 -26.96 -7.42
N ALA A 152 3.47 -26.47 -6.77
CA ALA A 152 3.52 -25.28 -5.95
C ALA A 152 4.70 -25.41 -4.97
N PRO A 153 5.56 -24.38 -4.81
CA PRO A 153 6.49 -24.42 -3.69
C PRO A 153 5.64 -24.42 -2.42
N GLU A 154 5.79 -25.45 -1.60
CA GLU A 154 5.26 -25.42 -0.24
C GLU A 154 5.79 -24.16 0.42
N ARG A 155 4.88 -23.22 0.69
CA ARG A 155 5.18 -22.04 1.49
C ARG A 155 5.38 -22.53 2.92
N GLY A 156 6.58 -23.04 3.20
CA GLY A 156 7.05 -23.30 4.55
C GLY A 156 6.98 -22.00 5.33
N THR A 157 5.92 -21.82 6.10
CA THR A 157 5.84 -20.79 7.12
C THR A 157 6.88 -21.13 8.17
N ARG A 158 8.09 -20.58 8.06
CA ARG A 158 8.97 -20.49 9.22
C ARG A 158 8.33 -19.49 10.17
N ALA A 159 7.42 -19.99 11.00
CA ALA A 159 6.90 -19.29 12.15
C ALA A 159 8.10 -18.90 13.02
N ARG A 160 8.51 -17.63 12.96
CA ARG A 160 9.37 -17.04 13.97
C ARG A 160 8.52 -16.95 15.23
N THR A 161 8.64 -17.92 16.12
CA THR A 161 8.05 -17.90 17.46
C THR A 161 8.68 -16.77 18.26
N VAL A 162 8.15 -15.57 18.12
CA VAL A 162 8.25 -14.57 19.19
C VAL A 162 7.25 -15.03 20.25
N LYS A 163 7.75 -15.37 21.44
CA LYS A 163 6.90 -15.62 22.61
C LYS A 163 5.99 -14.40 22.80
N ARG A 164 4.71 -14.54 22.46
CA ARG A 164 3.66 -13.63 22.91
C ARG A 164 3.54 -13.90 24.40
N SER A 165 3.92 -12.95 25.24
CA SER A 165 3.55 -13.02 26.66
C SER A 165 2.03 -13.13 26.71
N THR A 166 1.55 -14.11 27.47
CA THR A 166 0.13 -14.33 27.69
C THR A 166 -0.46 -13.07 28.32
N PHE A 167 -1.37 -12.42 27.61
CA PHE A 167 -2.22 -11.38 28.16
C PHE A 167 -3.10 -12.03 29.23
N SER A 168 -2.66 -11.95 30.49
CA SER A 168 -3.42 -12.46 31.64
C SER A 168 -4.61 -11.54 31.87
N LYS A 169 -5.83 -12.09 31.85
CA LYS A 169 -7.11 -11.37 31.95
C LYS A 169 -7.39 -10.74 33.31
N ASN A 170 -6.45 -10.76 34.26
CA ASN A 170 -6.70 -10.36 35.64
C ASN A 170 -5.93 -9.11 36.08
N GLN A 171 -5.39 -8.31 35.14
CA GLN A 171 -4.68 -7.07 35.49
C GLN A 171 -5.45 -5.84 35.01
N THR A 172 -5.89 -5.02 35.96
CA THR A 172 -6.80 -3.90 35.76
C THR A 172 -6.05 -2.69 35.16
N LEU A 173 -6.65 -2.05 34.15
CA LEU A 173 -6.08 -0.89 33.42
C LEU A 173 -5.58 0.33 34.23
N PRO A 174 -6.08 0.70 35.43
CA PRO A 174 -5.61 1.93 36.09
C PRO A 174 -4.16 1.87 36.58
N GLU A 175 -3.61 0.68 36.85
CA GLU A 175 -2.28 0.52 37.45
C GLU A 175 -1.14 0.79 36.45
N GLN A 176 -1.33 0.45 35.17
CA GLN A 176 -0.33 0.75 34.13
C GLN A 176 -0.31 2.23 33.72
N VAL A 177 -1.45 2.91 33.81
CA VAL A 177 -1.52 4.36 33.55
C VAL A 177 -0.79 5.14 34.65
N ALA A 178 -0.91 4.70 35.91
CA ALA A 178 -0.19 5.28 37.04
C ALA A 178 1.34 5.04 36.95
N ALA A 179 1.77 3.82 36.60
CA ALA A 179 3.19 3.50 36.46
C ALA A 179 3.90 4.26 35.31
N ILE A 180 3.16 4.65 34.26
CA ILE A 180 3.70 5.48 33.17
C ILE A 180 3.75 6.96 33.58
N ALA A 181 2.86 7.41 34.48
CA ALA A 181 2.81 8.80 34.94
C ALA A 181 4.03 9.21 35.79
N ASP A 182 4.60 8.29 36.56
CA ASP A 182 5.71 8.55 37.49
C ASP A 182 7.12 8.68 36.84
N THR A 183 7.26 8.50 35.52
CA THR A 183 8.56 8.66 34.82
C THR A 183 8.72 10.01 34.09
N ARG A 184 7.84 10.98 34.36
CA ARG A 184 7.92 12.32 33.77
C ARG A 184 9.03 13.17 34.44
N SER A 185 10.26 13.04 33.95
CA SER A 185 11.25 14.14 34.08
C SER A 185 10.96 15.25 33.06
N PRO A 186 11.21 16.53 33.40
CA PRO A 186 10.62 17.66 32.72
C PRO A 186 11.28 17.96 31.37
N SER A 187 10.41 18.30 30.41
CA SER A 187 10.68 19.10 29.21
C SER A 187 11.97 18.79 28.44
N THR A 188 11.84 18.00 27.39
CA THR A 188 12.64 18.22 26.18
C THR A 188 11.67 18.34 25.02
N PRO A 189 11.64 19.46 24.27
CA PRO A 189 10.80 19.55 23.09
C PRO A 189 11.39 18.59 22.04
N ILE A 190 10.65 17.53 21.73
CA ILE A 190 11.08 16.55 20.72
C ILE A 190 10.56 17.02 19.37
N ALA A 191 11.49 17.56 18.57
CA ALA A 191 11.31 17.68 17.13
C ALA A 191 11.18 16.26 16.52
N LEU A 192 10.04 16.00 15.90
CA LEU A 192 9.65 14.73 15.28
C LEU A 192 10.44 14.37 14.04
#